data_AF-A0A940T101-F1
#
_entry.id   AF-A0A940T101-F1
#
_cell.length_a   1.000
_cell.length_b   1.000
_cell.length_c   1.000
_cell.angle_alpha   90.00
_cell.angle_beta   90.00
_cell.angle_gamma   90.00
#
_symmetry.space_group_name_H-M   'P 1'
#
loop_
_entity.id
_entity.type
_entity.pdbx_description
1 polymer ?
#
loop_
_entity_poly.entity_id
_entity_poly.type
_entity_poly.pdbx_seq_one_letter_code
_entity_poly.pdbx_strand_id
1 'polypeptide(L)'
;MAAIKQLGWQHVKVWVRSGISGDLAHLLAEQDDNMLHKPLTQLEGAALYREIKAHMAEDAARRQEASRFSSENQPGSDGAANFAPPSESPGQTRAQAAAMIPDGASHTTLEKINYLQQIAEDQDQSETVRVGVAAELELIGSGGPVHPSYLRARQLVAEADSDAPEEDVAKLAEEALARLKSTPRTKRCSSPSPQTNRADDDEPWPVRAFVVTWTELDGWWRHFDVDDLALKLSAAEVELFLRAVDATSDFAERLRTALDTNVDTAEQPMEIRNLRAI
;
A
#
# COMPACT_ATOMS: atom_id res chain seq x y z
N MET A 1 0.86 -6.96 -31.86
CA MET A 1 0.26 -7.47 -33.13
C MET A 1 -1.27 -7.46 -33.16
N ALA A 2 -1.97 -7.46 -32.01
CA ALA A 2 -3.45 -7.47 -31.98
C ALA A 2 -4.10 -6.23 -32.62
N ALA A 3 -3.57 -5.03 -32.36
CA ALA A 3 -4.11 -3.77 -32.91
C ALA A 3 -4.02 -3.68 -34.45
N ILE A 4 -2.94 -4.20 -35.06
CA ILE A 4 -2.71 -4.20 -36.51
C ILE A 4 -3.78 -5.03 -37.24
N LYS A 5 -4.18 -6.17 -36.66
CA LYS A 5 -5.21 -7.04 -37.22
C LYS A 5 -6.60 -6.41 -37.15
N GLN A 6 -6.90 -5.69 -36.07
CA GLN A 6 -8.16 -4.96 -35.92
C GLN A 6 -8.24 -3.75 -36.87
N LEU A 7 -7.11 -3.11 -37.17
CA LEU A 7 -7.04 -1.96 -38.10
C LEU A 7 -6.99 -2.37 -39.59
N GLY A 8 -6.95 -3.66 -39.91
CA GLY A 8 -6.98 -4.16 -41.29
C GLY A 8 -5.73 -3.83 -42.12
N TRP A 9 -4.60 -3.52 -41.48
CA TRP A 9 -3.39 -3.15 -42.19
C TRP A 9 -2.76 -4.37 -42.87
N GLN A 10 -2.68 -4.32 -44.21
CA GLN A 10 -2.12 -5.42 -45.01
C GLN A 10 -0.58 -5.45 -44.98
N HIS A 11 0.07 -4.33 -44.67
CA HIS A 11 1.54 -4.22 -44.66
C HIS A 11 2.02 -3.54 -43.37
N VAL A 12 3.06 -4.10 -42.77
CA VAL A 12 3.71 -3.56 -41.57
C VAL A 12 5.20 -3.54 -41.79
N LYS A 13 5.84 -2.42 -41.42
CA LYS A 13 7.28 -2.27 -41.48
C LYS A 13 7.91 -3.04 -40.32
N VAL A 14 8.43 -4.23 -40.60
CA VAL A 14 9.12 -5.08 -39.62
C VAL A 14 10.62 -4.96 -39.81
N TRP A 15 11.36 -4.83 -38.72
CA TRP A 15 12.83 -4.93 -38.73
C TRP A 15 13.24 -6.37 -38.40
N VAL A 16 13.75 -7.09 -39.39
CA VAL A 16 14.30 -8.44 -39.21
C VAL A 16 15.81 -8.33 -39.07
N ARG A 17 16.34 -8.65 -37.89
CA ARG A 17 17.78 -8.76 -37.62
C ARG A 17 18.21 -10.21 -37.92
N SER A 18 18.98 -10.44 -38.97
CA SER A 18 19.60 -11.73 -39.25
C SER A 18 20.80 -11.96 -38.31
N GLY A 19 20.80 -13.04 -37.53
CA GLY A 19 21.88 -13.38 -36.59
C GLY A 19 21.44 -13.62 -35.14
N ILE A 20 20.17 -13.46 -34.83
CA ILE A 20 19.57 -13.76 -33.51
C ILE A 20 19.23 -15.26 -33.47
N SER A 21 20.23 -16.12 -33.34
CA SER A 21 20.01 -17.56 -33.11
C SER A 21 20.36 -17.90 -31.66
N GLY A 22 19.35 -17.93 -30.80
CA GLY A 22 19.47 -18.37 -29.41
C GLY A 22 18.63 -17.56 -28.44
N ASP A 23 18.20 -18.21 -27.36
CA ASP A 23 17.31 -17.65 -26.33
C ASP A 23 17.87 -16.37 -25.70
N LEU A 24 19.20 -16.27 -25.56
CA LEU A 24 19.88 -15.08 -25.05
C LEU A 24 19.69 -13.86 -25.95
N ALA A 25 19.78 -14.04 -27.27
CA ALA A 25 19.63 -12.94 -28.22
C ALA A 25 18.15 -12.52 -28.35
N HIS A 26 17.21 -13.45 -28.12
CA HIS A 26 15.79 -13.14 -27.99
C HIS A 26 15.50 -12.33 -26.72
N LEU A 27 16.07 -12.74 -25.58
CA LEU A 27 15.90 -12.06 -24.30
C LEU A 27 16.52 -10.66 -24.29
N LEU A 28 17.68 -10.47 -24.93
CA LEU A 28 18.28 -9.15 -25.09
C LEU A 28 17.45 -8.22 -25.99
N ALA A 29 16.76 -8.77 -27.01
CA ALA A 29 15.86 -7.98 -27.85
C ALA A 29 14.58 -7.59 -27.10
N GLU A 30 14.06 -8.49 -26.26
CA GLU A 30 12.95 -8.18 -25.33
C GLU A 30 13.38 -7.14 -24.29
N GLN A 31 14.61 -7.24 -23.77
CA GLN A 31 15.17 -6.24 -22.87
C GLN A 31 15.35 -4.88 -23.56
N ASP A 32 15.83 -4.83 -24.80
CA ASP A 32 15.99 -3.58 -25.57
C ASP A 32 14.64 -2.93 -25.86
N ASP A 33 13.61 -3.72 -26.20
CA ASP A 33 12.22 -3.22 -26.34
C ASP A 33 11.69 -2.69 -24.99
N ASN A 34 11.94 -3.43 -23.90
CA ASN A 34 11.60 -3.00 -22.54
C ASN A 34 12.33 -1.72 -22.10
N MET A 35 13.56 -1.51 -22.56
CA MET A 35 14.32 -0.28 -22.33
C MET A 35 13.78 0.91 -23.13
N LEU A 36 13.11 0.67 -24.26
CA LEU A 36 12.50 1.71 -25.09
C LEU A 36 11.08 2.08 -24.64
N HIS A 37 10.47 1.30 -23.74
CA HIS A 37 9.14 1.65 -23.20
C HIS A 37 9.23 2.91 -22.35
N LYS A 38 8.31 3.84 -22.61
CA LYS A 38 8.10 4.97 -21.70
C LYS A 38 7.52 4.40 -20.39
N PRO A 39 8.06 4.77 -19.22
CA PRO A 39 7.47 4.35 -17.96
C PRO A 39 6.02 4.86 -17.90
N LEU A 40 5.13 4.03 -17.36
CA LEU A 40 3.75 4.40 -17.13
C LEU A 40 3.71 5.64 -16.22
N THR A 41 2.92 6.63 -16.62
CA THR A 41 2.59 7.72 -15.70
C THR A 41 1.74 7.20 -14.54
N GLN A 42 1.72 7.93 -13.43
CA GLN A 42 0.92 7.54 -12.27
C GLN A 42 -0.58 7.44 -12.58
N LEU A 43 -1.07 8.25 -13.53
CA LEU A 43 -2.46 8.23 -13.98
C LEU A 43 -2.76 7.02 -14.86
N GLU A 44 -1.87 6.66 -15.78
CA GLU A 44 -1.99 5.46 -16.61
C GLU A 44 -1.90 4.19 -15.76
N GLY A 45 -1.01 4.16 -14.78
CA GLY A 45 -0.93 3.07 -13.80
C GLY A 45 -2.24 2.92 -13.01
N ALA A 46 -2.86 4.03 -12.60
CA ALA A 46 -4.15 4.01 -11.89
C ALA A 46 -5.31 3.51 -12.78
N ALA A 47 -5.31 3.88 -14.07
CA ALA A 47 -6.28 3.39 -15.04
C ALA A 47 -6.15 1.88 -15.26
N LEU A 48 -4.92 1.39 -15.50
CA LEU A 48 -4.64 -0.03 -15.66
C LEU A 48 -5.01 -0.83 -14.41
N TYR A 49 -4.70 -0.29 -13.22
CA TYR A 49 -5.11 -0.88 -11.95
C TYR A 49 -6.62 -1.09 -11.85
N ARG A 50 -7.41 -0.09 -12.27
CA ARG A 50 -8.88 -0.16 -12.25
C ARG A 50 -9.39 -1.26 -13.18
N GLU A 51 -8.82 -1.39 -14.37
CA GLU A 51 -9.17 -2.42 -15.35
C GLU A 51 -8.86 -3.82 -14.83
N ILE A 52 -7.63 -4.04 -14.33
CA ILE A 52 -7.20 -5.32 -13.76
C ILE A 52 -8.11 -5.70 -12.59
N LYS A 53 -8.37 -4.75 -11.68
CA LYS A 53 -9.26 -4.96 -10.53
C LYS A 53 -10.68 -5.34 -10.95
N ALA A 54 -11.23 -4.71 -11.99
CA ALA A 54 -12.54 -5.05 -12.52
C ALA A 54 -12.58 -6.48 -13.08
N HIS A 55 -11.61 -6.85 -13.91
CA HIS A 55 -11.53 -8.21 -14.46
C HIS A 55 -11.33 -9.29 -13.38
N MET A 56 -10.52 -9.01 -12.38
CA MET A 56 -10.35 -9.92 -11.25
C MET A 56 -11.67 -10.09 -10.46
N ALA A 57 -12.44 -9.01 -10.29
CA ALA A 57 -13.74 -9.08 -9.63
C ALA A 57 -14.77 -9.87 -10.46
N GLU A 58 -14.82 -9.70 -11.78
CA GLU A 58 -15.66 -10.49 -12.69
C GLU A 58 -15.31 -11.97 -12.66
N ASP A 59 -14.01 -12.28 -12.65
CA ASP A 59 -13.50 -13.63 -12.60
C ASP A 59 -13.77 -14.30 -11.24
N ALA A 60 -13.60 -13.57 -10.15
CA ALA A 60 -14.01 -14.00 -8.82
C ALA A 60 -15.53 -14.24 -8.74
N ALA A 61 -16.36 -13.39 -9.35
CA ALA A 61 -17.80 -13.58 -9.42
C ALA A 61 -18.18 -14.85 -10.21
N ARG A 62 -17.55 -15.09 -11.37
CA ARG A 62 -17.74 -16.32 -12.16
C ARG A 62 -17.35 -17.57 -11.36
N ARG A 63 -16.23 -17.55 -10.65
CA ARG A 63 -15.84 -18.67 -9.76
C ARG A 63 -16.84 -18.88 -8.63
N GLN A 64 -17.31 -17.79 -8.01
CA GLN A 64 -18.29 -17.84 -6.95
C GLN A 64 -19.60 -18.47 -7.44
N GLU A 65 -20.09 -18.08 -8.62
CA GLU A 65 -21.26 -18.68 -9.26
C GLU A 65 -21.07 -20.17 -9.57
N ALA A 66 -19.91 -20.55 -10.11
CA ALA A 66 -19.58 -21.96 -10.37
C ALA A 66 -19.52 -22.80 -9.08
N SER A 67 -19.10 -22.22 -7.95
CA SER A 67 -19.06 -22.88 -6.65
C SER A 67 -20.40 -22.87 -5.89
N ARG A 68 -21.40 -22.11 -6.34
CA ARG A 68 -22.71 -22.06 -5.67
C ARG A 68 -23.41 -23.39 -5.88
N PHE A 69 -23.86 -23.98 -4.77
CA PHE A 69 -24.65 -25.20 -4.80
C PHE A 69 -25.93 -24.99 -5.59
N SER A 70 -26.13 -25.82 -6.60
CA SER A 70 -27.35 -25.86 -7.42
C SER A 70 -27.69 -27.32 -7.76
N SER A 71 -28.84 -27.56 -8.36
CA SER A 71 -29.19 -28.90 -8.86
C SER A 71 -28.20 -29.43 -9.90
N GLU A 72 -27.50 -28.53 -10.59
CA GLU A 72 -26.48 -28.82 -11.62
C GLU A 72 -25.06 -28.84 -11.03
N ASN A 73 -24.82 -28.18 -9.89
CA ASN A 73 -23.54 -28.13 -9.17
C ASN A 73 -23.69 -28.72 -7.75
N GLN A 74 -23.57 -30.05 -7.66
CA GLN A 74 -23.59 -30.76 -6.37
C GLN A 74 -22.21 -30.77 -5.70
N PRO A 75 -22.13 -30.71 -4.37
CA PRO A 75 -20.85 -30.83 -3.65
C PRO A 75 -20.15 -32.14 -4.00
N GLY A 76 -18.91 -32.05 -4.46
CA GLY A 76 -18.00 -33.20 -4.54
C GLY A 76 -17.58 -33.69 -3.15
N SER A 77 -17.04 -34.92 -3.09
CA SER A 77 -16.55 -35.53 -1.84
C SER A 77 -15.33 -34.81 -1.24
N ASP A 78 -14.67 -33.95 -2.02
CA ASP A 78 -13.47 -33.24 -1.61
C ASP A 78 -13.81 -31.77 -1.31
N GLY A 79 -14.07 -31.48 -0.03
CA GLY A 79 -14.11 -30.11 0.45
C GLY A 79 -12.71 -29.49 0.47
N ALA A 80 -12.64 -28.17 0.29
CA ALA A 80 -11.41 -27.42 0.59
C ALA A 80 -10.89 -27.82 1.99
N ALA A 81 -9.57 -27.86 2.15
CA ALA A 81 -8.93 -28.27 3.41
C ALA A 81 -9.66 -27.64 4.61
N ASN A 82 -9.99 -28.44 5.62
CA ASN A 82 -10.64 -27.98 6.85
C ASN A 82 -9.87 -26.73 7.32
N PHE A 83 -10.54 -25.56 7.36
CA PHE A 83 -9.98 -24.24 7.73
C PHE A 83 -9.26 -23.40 6.64
N ALA A 84 -9.25 -23.82 5.38
CA ALA A 84 -8.89 -22.88 4.30
C ALA A 84 -9.98 -21.80 4.21
N PRO A 85 -9.65 -20.50 4.34
CA PRO A 85 -10.63 -19.45 4.10
C PRO A 85 -11.16 -19.55 2.66
N PRO A 86 -12.39 -19.08 2.39
CA PRO A 86 -12.87 -18.91 1.02
C PRO A 86 -11.78 -18.19 0.21
N SER A 87 -11.47 -18.70 -0.99
CA SER A 87 -10.38 -18.17 -1.81
C SER A 87 -10.52 -16.66 -1.97
N GLU A 88 -9.45 -15.95 -1.61
CA GLU A 88 -9.24 -14.50 -1.71
C GLU A 88 -9.96 -13.64 -0.64
N SER A 89 -9.24 -13.30 0.43
CA SER A 89 -9.63 -12.18 1.28
C SER A 89 -9.71 -10.88 0.44
N PRO A 90 -10.68 -9.98 0.66
CA PRO A 90 -10.90 -8.77 -0.17
C PRO A 90 -9.71 -7.82 -0.36
N GLY A 91 -8.65 -7.95 0.45
CA GLY A 91 -7.39 -7.21 0.30
C GLY A 91 -6.39 -7.85 -0.68
N GLN A 92 -6.48 -9.16 -0.93
CA GLN A 92 -5.57 -9.89 -1.83
C GLN A 92 -5.79 -9.46 -3.28
N THR A 93 -7.03 -9.31 -3.73
CA THR A 93 -7.34 -8.89 -5.10
C THR A 93 -6.75 -7.51 -5.43
N ARG A 94 -6.79 -6.56 -4.49
CA ARG A 94 -6.21 -5.22 -4.68
C ARG A 94 -4.68 -5.25 -4.72
N ALA A 95 -4.07 -6.01 -3.82
CA ALA A 95 -2.62 -6.17 -3.78
C ALA A 95 -2.10 -6.89 -5.04
N GLN A 96 -2.81 -7.94 -5.47
CA GLN A 96 -2.50 -8.70 -6.68
C GLN A 96 -2.68 -7.84 -7.94
N ALA A 97 -3.76 -7.06 -8.04
CA ALA A 97 -3.96 -6.13 -9.16
C ALA A 97 -2.85 -5.08 -9.24
N ALA A 98 -2.41 -4.51 -8.11
CA ALA A 98 -1.30 -3.57 -8.09
C ALA A 98 0.05 -4.23 -8.47
N ALA A 99 0.28 -5.47 -8.03
CA ALA A 99 1.50 -6.23 -8.36
C ALA A 99 1.60 -6.62 -9.85
N MET A 100 0.48 -6.62 -10.58
CA MET A 100 0.45 -6.87 -12.02
C MET A 100 0.85 -5.65 -12.87
N ILE A 101 1.02 -4.47 -12.25
CA ILE A 101 1.39 -3.24 -12.94
C ILE A 101 2.91 -3.10 -12.91
N PRO A 102 3.58 -3.08 -14.07
CA PRO A 102 5.03 -2.87 -14.14
C PRO A 102 5.41 -1.53 -13.54
N ASP A 103 6.36 -1.54 -12.59
CA ASP A 103 6.84 -0.35 -11.87
C ASP A 103 5.71 0.53 -11.27
N GLY A 104 4.56 -0.09 -10.99
CA GLY A 104 3.37 0.57 -10.50
C GLY A 104 3.50 1.03 -9.05
N ALA A 105 2.82 2.11 -8.70
CA ALA A 105 2.70 2.54 -7.32
C ALA A 105 1.92 1.53 -6.47
N SER A 106 1.99 1.68 -5.13
CA SER A 106 1.21 0.83 -4.23
C SER A 106 -0.30 0.92 -4.51
N HIS A 107 -1.05 -0.16 -4.25
CA HIS A 107 -2.52 -0.16 -4.37
C HIS A 107 -3.17 1.03 -3.64
N THR A 108 -2.65 1.43 -2.47
CA THR A 108 -3.12 2.60 -1.71
C THR A 108 -2.94 3.91 -2.47
N THR A 109 -1.86 4.06 -3.23
CA THR A 109 -1.58 5.25 -4.03
C THR A 109 -2.47 5.27 -5.26
N LEU A 110 -2.63 4.13 -5.94
CA LEU A 110 -3.50 3.97 -7.10
C LEU A 110 -4.98 4.23 -6.75
N GLU A 111 -5.44 3.77 -5.58
CA GLU A 111 -6.80 4.06 -5.07
C GLU A 111 -7.00 5.55 -4.76
N LYS A 112 -5.98 6.26 -4.26
CA LYS A 112 -6.06 7.72 -4.06
C LYS A 112 -6.24 8.44 -5.39
N ILE A 113 -5.48 8.05 -6.42
CA ILE A 113 -5.59 8.66 -7.77
C ILE A 113 -6.97 8.37 -8.36
N ASN A 114 -7.45 7.13 -8.27
CA ASN A 114 -8.77 6.75 -8.76
C ASN A 114 -9.91 7.51 -8.06
N TYR A 115 -9.78 7.74 -6.75
CA TYR A 115 -10.74 8.56 -6.01
C TYR A 115 -10.81 10.00 -6.54
N LEU A 116 -9.65 10.60 -6.83
CA LEU A 116 -9.60 11.95 -7.41
C LEU A 116 -10.20 11.98 -8.82
N GLN A 117 -9.91 10.99 -9.66
CA GLN A 117 -10.52 10.86 -10.99
C GLN A 117 -12.04 10.75 -10.89
N GLN A 118 -12.55 9.94 -9.97
CA GLN A 118 -13.99 9.79 -9.75
C GLN A 118 -14.65 11.12 -9.39
N ILE A 119 -14.08 11.90 -8.46
CA ILE A 119 -14.63 13.20 -8.07
C ILE A 119 -14.59 14.20 -9.24
N ALA A 120 -13.52 14.19 -10.04
CA ALA A 120 -13.41 15.08 -11.19
C ALA A 120 -14.48 14.77 -12.27
N GLU A 121 -14.84 13.50 -12.43
CA GLU A 121 -15.83 13.01 -13.40
C GLU A 121 -17.29 13.08 -12.89
N ASP A 122 -17.49 13.12 -11.57
CA ASP A 122 -18.80 13.07 -10.92
C ASP A 122 -19.59 14.36 -11.18
N GLN A 123 -20.66 14.28 -11.97
CA GLN A 123 -21.48 15.44 -12.34
C GLN A 123 -22.32 16.00 -11.19
N ASP A 124 -22.51 15.23 -10.12
CA ASP A 124 -23.27 15.66 -8.96
C ASP A 124 -22.43 16.55 -8.02
N GLN A 125 -21.11 16.63 -8.25
CA GLN A 125 -20.20 17.49 -7.50
C GLN A 125 -20.22 18.94 -7.98
N SER A 126 -19.97 19.87 -7.06
CA SER A 126 -19.83 21.30 -7.39
C SER A 126 -18.74 21.53 -8.45
N GLU A 127 -18.99 22.46 -9.37
CA GLU A 127 -18.03 22.83 -10.41
C GLU A 127 -16.69 23.28 -9.83
N THR A 128 -16.71 23.98 -8.69
CA THR A 128 -15.48 24.41 -7.99
C THR A 128 -14.64 23.22 -7.53
N VAL A 129 -15.29 22.18 -6.99
CA VAL A 129 -14.63 20.94 -6.57
C VAL A 129 -14.05 20.21 -7.77
N ARG A 130 -14.83 20.04 -8.85
CA ARG A 130 -14.36 19.33 -10.05
C ARG A 130 -13.14 19.99 -10.67
N VAL A 131 -13.16 21.31 -10.83
CA VAL A 131 -12.02 22.08 -11.38
C VAL A 131 -10.82 22.00 -10.45
N GLY A 132 -11.01 22.15 -9.14
CA GLY A 132 -9.93 22.06 -8.15
C GLY A 132 -9.28 20.67 -8.12
N VAL A 133 -10.08 19.60 -8.15
CA VAL A 133 -9.57 18.22 -8.20
C VAL A 133 -8.88 17.91 -9.53
N ALA A 134 -9.40 18.43 -10.65
CA ALA A 134 -8.75 18.29 -11.96
C ALA A 134 -7.35 18.94 -11.99
N ALA A 135 -7.18 20.10 -11.34
CA ALA A 135 -5.87 20.74 -11.21
C ALA A 135 -4.90 19.89 -10.36
N GLU A 136 -5.38 19.27 -9.28
CA GLU A 136 -4.56 18.36 -8.47
C GLU A 136 -4.15 17.09 -9.24
N LEU A 137 -5.03 16.59 -10.13
CA LEU A 137 -4.70 15.48 -11.04
C LEU A 137 -3.65 15.86 -12.08
N GLU A 138 -3.68 17.08 -12.61
CA GLU A 138 -2.67 17.59 -13.54
C GLU A 138 -1.27 17.66 -12.88
N LEU A 139 -1.22 18.09 -11.61
CA LEU A 139 0.01 18.06 -10.82
C LEU A 139 0.55 16.63 -10.65
N ILE A 140 -0.32 15.66 -10.36
CA ILE A 140 0.07 14.24 -10.28
C ILE A 140 0.57 13.73 -11.64
N GLY A 141 -0.12 14.07 -12.73
CA GLY A 141 0.27 13.72 -14.10
C GLY A 141 1.65 14.28 -14.49
N SER A 142 2.02 15.43 -13.93
CA SER A 142 3.33 16.06 -14.11
C SER A 142 4.44 15.49 -13.20
N GLY A 143 4.15 14.43 -12.42
CA GLY A 143 5.10 13.80 -11.50
C GLY A 143 5.05 14.33 -10.07
N GLY A 144 4.04 15.14 -9.72
CA GLY A 144 3.85 15.64 -8.36
C GLY A 144 3.49 14.54 -7.34
N PRO A 145 3.66 14.82 -6.04
CA PRO A 145 3.38 13.85 -4.98
C PRO A 145 1.87 13.62 -4.83
N VAL A 146 1.44 12.36 -4.82
CA VAL A 146 0.01 11.98 -4.78
C VAL A 146 -0.65 12.29 -3.45
N HIS A 147 0.00 11.97 -2.33
CA HIS A 147 -0.65 12.08 -1.02
C HIS A 147 -1.00 13.52 -0.62
N PRO A 148 -0.13 14.52 -0.80
CA PRO A 148 -0.47 15.92 -0.52
C PRO A 148 -1.61 16.44 -1.41
N SER A 149 -1.57 16.12 -2.70
CA SER A 149 -2.62 16.51 -3.67
C SER A 149 -3.96 15.88 -3.32
N TYR A 150 -3.96 14.61 -2.89
CA TYR A 150 -5.14 13.93 -2.35
C TYR A 150 -5.71 14.61 -1.10
N LEU A 151 -4.87 15.09 -0.18
CA LEU A 151 -5.34 15.79 1.03
C LEU A 151 -5.99 17.14 0.69
N ARG A 152 -5.39 17.92 -0.21
CA ARG A 152 -5.96 19.20 -0.67
C ARG A 152 -7.31 19.00 -1.38
N ALA A 153 -7.38 18.04 -2.30
CA ALA A 153 -8.62 17.68 -2.96
C ALA A 153 -9.72 17.24 -1.97
N ARG A 154 -9.36 16.45 -0.95
CA ARG A 154 -10.31 16.03 0.08
C ARG A 154 -10.81 17.19 0.94
N GLN A 155 -9.97 18.19 1.18
CA GLN A 155 -10.39 19.42 1.87
C GLN A 155 -11.41 20.20 1.04
N LEU A 156 -11.17 20.37 -0.27
CA LEU A 156 -12.12 21.02 -1.19
C LEU A 156 -13.49 20.33 -1.20
N VAL A 157 -13.51 18.99 -1.24
CA VAL A 157 -14.75 18.22 -1.17
C VAL A 157 -15.47 18.43 0.17
N ALA A 158 -14.73 18.37 1.29
CA ALA A 158 -15.32 18.56 2.61
C ALA A 158 -15.89 19.98 2.82
N GLU A 159 -15.24 21.00 2.26
CA GLU A 159 -15.72 22.39 2.28
C GLU A 159 -17.03 22.52 1.48
N ALA A 160 -17.10 21.91 0.29
CA ALA A 160 -18.31 21.92 -0.53
C ALA A 160 -19.48 21.15 0.12
N ASP A 161 -19.20 20.03 0.79
CA ASP A 161 -20.21 19.27 1.55
C ASP A 161 -20.72 20.07 2.77
N SER A 162 -19.88 20.94 3.35
CA SER A 162 -20.26 21.76 4.51
C SER A 162 -21.12 22.99 4.16
N ASP A 163 -21.14 23.41 2.90
CA ASP A 163 -22.03 24.46 2.38
C ASP A 163 -23.44 23.92 2.04
N ALA A 164 -23.73 22.64 2.31
CA ALA A 164 -25.08 22.09 2.24
C ALA A 164 -26.01 22.76 3.28
N PRO A 165 -27.26 23.11 2.94
CA PRO A 165 -28.17 23.78 3.86
C PRO A 165 -28.32 22.96 5.16
N GLU A 166 -28.06 23.60 6.31
CA GLU A 166 -28.03 22.99 7.65
C GLU A 166 -29.25 22.10 7.98
N GLU A 167 -30.40 22.37 7.34
CA GLU A 167 -31.64 21.62 7.47
C GLU A 167 -31.57 20.18 6.92
N ASP A 168 -30.79 19.92 5.86
CA ASP A 168 -30.63 18.58 5.29
C ASP A 168 -29.62 17.74 6.07
N VAL A 169 -28.55 18.37 6.60
CA VAL A 169 -27.54 17.70 7.43
C VAL A 169 -28.14 17.21 8.75
N ALA A 170 -28.98 18.03 9.38
CA ALA A 170 -29.67 17.66 10.62
C ALA A 170 -30.64 16.48 10.41
N LYS A 171 -31.40 16.49 9.30
CA LYS A 171 -32.32 15.39 8.95
C LYS A 171 -31.58 14.11 8.57
N LEU A 172 -30.49 14.19 7.80
CA LEU A 172 -29.67 13.02 7.46
C LEU A 172 -28.94 12.44 8.68
N ALA A 173 -28.49 13.28 9.62
CA ALA A 173 -27.92 12.82 10.88
C ALA A 173 -28.96 12.10 11.75
N GLU A 174 -30.19 12.61 11.79
CA GLU A 174 -31.30 11.98 12.51
C GLU A 174 -31.73 10.65 11.86
N GLU A 175 -31.76 10.59 10.54
CA GLU A 175 -32.05 9.36 9.78
C GLU A 175 -30.93 8.30 9.92
N ALA A 176 -29.66 8.72 9.95
CA ALA A 176 -28.52 7.85 10.20
C ALA A 176 -28.51 7.30 11.63
N LEU A 177 -28.88 8.13 12.62
CA LEU A 177 -29.04 7.70 14.01
C LEU A 177 -30.23 6.73 14.17
N ALA A 178 -31.30 6.89 13.40
CA ALA A 178 -32.43 5.96 13.38
C ALA A 178 -32.02 4.58 12.82
N ARG A 179 -31.22 4.55 11.74
CA ARG A 179 -30.69 3.31 11.14
C ARG A 179 -29.71 2.56 12.06
N LEU A 180 -28.92 3.30 12.85
CA LEU A 180 -28.01 2.71 13.85
C LEU A 180 -28.76 2.10 15.05
N LYS A 181 -29.93 2.65 15.40
CA LYS A 181 -30.77 2.14 16.49
C LYS A 181 -31.60 0.93 16.09
N SER A 182 -31.95 0.77 14.81
CA SER A 182 -32.77 -0.35 14.30
C SER A 182 -31.99 -1.61 13.93
N THR A 183 -30.65 -1.57 13.93
CA THR A 183 -29.82 -2.73 13.55
C THR A 183 -29.33 -3.48 14.81
N PRO A 184 -29.64 -4.79 14.98
CA PRO A 184 -29.11 -5.54 16.12
C PRO A 184 -27.59 -5.66 16.02
N ARG A 185 -26.87 -5.12 17.02
CA ARG A 185 -25.41 -5.21 17.14
C ARG A 185 -24.96 -6.67 17.23
N THR A 186 -24.46 -7.22 16.14
CA THR A 186 -23.57 -8.37 16.18
C THR A 186 -22.30 -7.97 16.94
N LYS A 187 -21.90 -8.80 17.91
CA LYS A 187 -20.66 -8.63 18.68
C LYS A 187 -19.48 -8.65 17.71
N ARG A 188 -18.98 -7.48 17.33
CA ARG A 188 -17.69 -7.32 16.65
C ARG A 188 -16.59 -7.69 17.63
N CYS A 189 -15.83 -8.73 17.31
CA CYS A 189 -14.47 -8.86 17.83
C CYS A 189 -13.67 -7.64 17.36
N SER A 190 -13.04 -6.92 18.28
CA SER A 190 -12.12 -5.84 17.95
C SER A 190 -10.97 -6.37 17.09
N SER A 191 -10.96 -6.01 15.82
CA SER A 191 -9.73 -5.95 15.03
C SER A 191 -8.87 -4.79 15.57
N PRO A 192 -7.54 -4.92 15.67
CA PRO A 192 -6.70 -3.83 16.12
C PRO A 192 -6.75 -2.71 15.08
N SER A 193 -7.25 -1.55 15.48
CA SER A 193 -7.20 -0.33 14.68
C SER A 193 -5.74 0.15 14.59
N PRO A 194 -5.29 0.75 13.48
CA PRO A 194 -4.02 1.43 13.42
C PRO A 194 -4.09 2.64 14.36
N GLN A 195 -3.35 2.60 15.46
CA GLN A 195 -3.27 3.71 16.41
C GLN A 195 -2.38 4.80 15.81
N THR A 196 -3.02 5.77 15.15
CA THR A 196 -2.49 7.12 15.00
C THR A 196 -2.92 7.91 16.25
N ASN A 197 -2.09 7.82 17.30
CA ASN A 197 -1.94 8.73 18.43
C ASN A 197 -1.35 7.93 19.59
N ARG A 198 -0.01 7.82 19.61
CA ARG A 198 0.69 7.53 20.87
C ARG A 198 0.79 8.85 21.63
N ALA A 199 -0.16 9.06 22.52
CA ALA A 199 0.16 9.73 23.77
C ALA A 199 1.17 8.85 24.52
N ASP A 200 2.06 9.50 25.27
CA ASP A 200 3.08 8.93 26.16
C ASP A 200 2.50 7.88 27.11
N ASP A 201 2.41 6.63 26.67
CA ASP A 201 2.55 5.50 27.55
C ASP A 201 3.98 4.98 27.37
N ASP A 202 4.79 5.09 28.43
CA ASP A 202 6.15 4.53 28.59
C ASP A 202 6.16 2.99 28.54
N GLU A 203 5.27 2.37 27.77
CA GLU A 203 5.22 0.93 27.62
C GLU A 203 6.26 0.48 26.59
N PRO A 204 7.22 -0.39 26.97
CA PRO A 204 8.27 -0.83 26.07
C PRO A 204 7.67 -1.53 24.85
N TRP A 205 8.10 -1.09 23.67
CA TRP A 205 7.62 -1.65 22.41
C TRP A 205 8.01 -3.13 22.26
N PRO A 206 7.21 -3.95 21.56
CA PRO A 206 7.55 -5.35 21.34
C PRO A 206 8.85 -5.47 20.53
N VAL A 207 9.67 -6.50 20.80
CA VAL A 207 10.96 -6.76 20.12
C VAL A 207 10.82 -6.79 18.59
N ARG A 208 9.67 -7.24 18.08
CA ARG A 208 9.39 -7.21 16.63
C ARG A 208 9.39 -5.80 16.05
N ALA A 209 8.90 -4.81 16.79
CA ALA A 209 8.92 -3.41 16.35
C ALA A 209 10.36 -2.87 16.28
N PHE A 210 11.25 -3.31 17.18
CA PHE A 210 12.68 -3.01 17.10
C PHE A 210 13.30 -3.55 15.80
N VAL A 211 13.04 -4.82 15.45
CA VAL A 211 13.57 -5.38 14.19
C VAL A 211 13.05 -4.63 12.97
N VAL A 212 11.75 -4.34 12.90
CA VAL A 212 11.14 -3.61 11.78
C VAL A 212 11.73 -2.22 11.62
N THR A 213 11.80 -1.44 12.71
CA THR A 213 12.35 -0.07 12.70
C THR A 213 13.79 -0.04 12.20
N TRP A 214 14.64 -0.98 12.61
CA TRP A 214 16.03 -1.05 12.16
C TRP A 214 16.20 -1.54 10.72
N THR A 215 15.35 -2.44 10.25
CA THR A 215 15.40 -2.88 8.84
C THR A 215 14.96 -1.77 7.88
N GLU A 216 14.02 -0.93 8.29
CA GLU A 216 13.58 0.23 7.50
C GLU A 216 14.61 1.37 7.53
N LEU A 217 15.33 1.50 8.65
CA LEU A 217 16.42 2.46 8.84
C LEU A 217 17.77 1.91 8.31
N ASP A 218 17.83 0.77 7.65
CA ASP A 218 19.09 0.31 7.04
C ASP A 218 19.30 0.99 5.68
N GLY A 219 20.46 1.59 5.49
CA GLY A 219 20.87 2.18 4.21
C GLY A 219 20.26 3.55 3.86
N TRP A 220 19.39 4.14 4.70
CA TRP A 220 18.76 5.45 4.41
C TRP A 220 19.79 6.56 4.17
N TRP A 221 20.93 6.53 4.87
CA TRP A 221 22.00 7.51 4.76
C TRP A 221 22.65 7.55 3.37
N ARG A 222 22.47 6.51 2.54
CA ARG A 222 22.96 6.49 1.15
C ARG A 222 22.17 7.41 0.22
N HIS A 223 21.01 7.87 0.65
CA HIS A 223 20.12 8.71 -0.15
C HIS A 223 20.31 10.21 0.10
N PHE A 224 21.19 10.59 1.03
CA PHE A 224 21.43 11.99 1.38
C PHE A 224 22.90 12.35 1.23
N ASP A 225 23.15 13.50 0.62
CA ASP A 225 24.48 14.11 0.55
C ASP A 225 24.70 15.00 1.78
N VAL A 226 25.81 14.80 2.48
CA VAL A 226 26.16 15.53 3.70
C VAL A 226 26.34 17.02 3.43
N ASP A 227 26.91 17.39 2.28
CA ASP A 227 27.13 18.79 1.91
C ASP A 227 25.79 19.48 1.60
N ASP A 228 24.84 18.77 1.00
CA ASP A 228 23.49 19.29 0.73
C ASP A 228 22.67 19.45 2.02
N LEU A 229 22.79 18.49 2.94
CA LEU A 229 22.16 18.57 4.26
C LEU A 229 22.72 19.74 5.09
N ALA A 230 24.03 19.97 5.06
CA ALA A 230 24.67 21.08 5.78
C ALA A 230 24.22 22.46 5.29
N LEU A 231 23.84 22.57 4.01
CA LEU A 231 23.35 23.81 3.42
C LEU A 231 21.85 24.06 3.67
N LYS A 232 21.05 22.99 3.77
CA LYS A 232 19.58 23.07 3.78
C LYS A 232 18.93 22.89 5.15
N LEU A 233 19.59 22.19 6.08
CA LEU A 233 19.03 22.00 7.42
C LEU A 233 19.26 23.22 8.30
N SER A 234 18.25 23.55 9.12
CA SER A 234 18.42 24.51 10.20
C SER A 234 19.25 23.93 11.34
N ALA A 235 19.87 24.80 12.14
CA ALA A 235 20.66 24.38 13.30
C ALA A 235 19.87 23.52 14.30
N ALA A 236 18.57 23.79 14.47
CA ALA A 236 17.70 23.03 15.35
C ALA A 236 17.41 21.61 14.83
N GLU A 237 17.27 21.44 13.52
CA GLU A 237 17.07 20.13 12.89
C GLU A 237 18.35 19.30 12.94
N VAL A 238 19.52 19.93 12.73
CA VAL A 238 20.82 19.29 12.92
C VAL A 238 21.01 18.84 14.38
N GLU A 239 20.68 19.70 15.34
CA GLU A 239 20.79 19.35 16.77
C GLU A 239 19.86 18.19 17.14
N LEU A 240 18.63 18.17 16.62
CA LEU A 240 17.69 17.08 16.84
C LEU A 240 18.22 15.74 16.29
N PHE A 241 18.79 15.76 15.07
CA PHE A 241 19.40 14.58 14.47
C PHE A 241 20.58 14.06 15.31
N LEU A 242 21.52 14.93 15.66
CA LEU A 242 22.70 14.56 16.45
C LEU A 242 22.30 13.99 17.82
N ARG A 243 21.33 14.61 18.50
CA ARG A 243 20.78 14.11 19.76
C ARG A 243 20.19 12.70 19.62
N ALA A 244 19.48 12.43 18.53
CA ALA A 244 18.92 11.10 18.26
C ALA A 244 20.02 10.06 17.98
N VAL A 245 21.10 10.45 17.28
CA VAL A 245 22.26 9.59 17.03
C VAL A 245 22.99 9.26 18.33
N ASP A 246 23.19 10.24 19.22
CA ASP A 246 23.83 10.04 20.52
C ASP A 246 23.00 9.07 21.39
N ALA A 247 21.69 9.31 21.51
CA ALA A 247 20.79 8.45 22.28
C ALA A 247 20.75 7.01 21.75
N THR A 248 20.81 6.85 20.42
CA THR A 248 20.87 5.56 19.75
C THR A 248 22.19 4.84 20.01
N SER A 249 23.32 5.57 19.97
CA SER A 249 24.65 5.03 20.21
C SER A 249 24.79 4.53 21.66
N ASP A 250 24.33 5.34 22.62
CA ASP A 250 24.26 4.96 24.04
C ASP A 250 23.43 3.69 24.24
N PHE A 251 22.28 3.58 23.57
CA PHE A 251 21.44 2.38 23.65
C PHE A 251 22.15 1.15 23.06
N ALA A 252 22.84 1.30 21.93
CA ALA A 252 23.61 0.22 21.31
C ALA A 252 24.76 -0.26 22.21
N GLU A 253 25.45 0.65 22.91
CA GLU A 253 26.49 0.28 23.88
C GLU A 253 25.94 -0.49 25.08
N ARG A 254 24.78 -0.08 25.61
CA ARG A 254 24.09 -0.82 26.67
C ARG A 254 23.69 -2.22 26.22
N LEU A 255 23.20 -2.35 24.98
CA LEU A 255 22.86 -3.65 24.40
C LEU A 255 24.09 -4.55 24.24
N ARG A 256 25.23 -4.02 23.78
CA ARG A 256 26.51 -4.77 23.69
C ARG A 256 26.95 -5.28 25.07
N THR A 257 26.95 -4.39 26.07
CA THR A 257 27.31 -4.75 27.45
C THR A 257 26.42 -5.86 28.00
N ALA A 258 25.12 -5.78 27.72
CA ALA A 258 24.16 -6.80 28.15
C ALA A 258 24.38 -8.16 27.45
N LEU A 259 24.77 -8.15 26.17
CA LEU A 259 25.11 -9.37 25.43
C LEU A 259 26.39 -10.01 25.98
N ASP A 260 27.43 -9.22 26.23
CA ASP A 260 28.71 -9.70 26.78
C ASP A 260 28.52 -10.31 28.19
N THR A 261 27.70 -9.67 29.04
CA THR A 261 27.37 -10.19 30.37
C THR A 261 26.62 -11.53 30.31
N ASN A 262 25.79 -11.74 29.29
CA ASN A 262 25.01 -12.96 29.13
C ASN A 262 25.87 -14.11 28.58
N VAL A 263 26.88 -13.79 27.77
CA VAL A 263 27.91 -14.74 27.33
C VAL A 263 28.79 -15.18 28.50
N ASP A 264 29.23 -14.25 29.36
CA ASP A 264 29.99 -14.55 30.59
C ASP A 264 29.18 -15.39 31.59
N THR A 265 27.85 -15.22 31.64
CA THR A 265 26.95 -16.02 32.49
C THR A 265 26.77 -17.44 31.96
N ALA A 266 26.85 -17.65 30.64
CA ALA A 266 26.76 -18.96 30.01
C ALA A 266 28.04 -19.81 30.16
N GLU A 267 29.19 -19.19 30.44
CA GLU A 267 30.47 -19.89 30.66
C GLU A 267 30.72 -20.31 32.11
N GLN A 268 29.87 -19.92 33.08
CA GLN A 268 29.96 -20.44 34.44
C GLN A 268 29.22 -21.78 34.59
N PRO A 269 29.90 -22.90 34.90
CA PRO A 269 29.22 -24.16 35.14
C PRO A 269 28.33 -24.04 36.38
N MET A 270 27.04 -24.30 36.23
CA MET A 270 26.10 -24.37 37.35
C MET A 270 26.58 -25.42 38.37
N GLU A 271 27.15 -24.97 39.49
CA GLU A 271 27.30 -25.79 40.69
C GLU A 271 25.89 -26.11 41.21
N ILE A 272 25.39 -27.30 40.83
CA ILE A 272 24.17 -27.88 41.41
C ILE A 272 24.50 -28.25 42.86
N ARG A 273 24.23 -27.32 43.77
CA ARG A 273 24.31 -27.55 45.22
C ARG A 273 23.09 -28.36 45.67
N ASN A 274 23.20 -29.69 45.59
CA ASN A 274 22.24 -30.61 46.20
C ASN A 274 22.34 -30.51 47.74
N LEU A 275 21.42 -29.77 48.37
CA LEU A 275 21.17 -29.88 49.81
C LEU A 275 20.08 -30.93 50.06
N ARG A 276 20.52 -32.13 50.42
CA ARG A 276 19.67 -33.15 51.05
C ARG A 276 19.31 -32.70 52.46
N ALA A 277 18.03 -32.86 52.80
CA ALA A 277 17.54 -32.89 54.17
C ALA A 277 18.17 -34.07 54.93
N ILE A 278 18.60 -33.82 56.17
CA ILE A 278 18.22 -34.45 57.45
C ILE A 278 18.78 -33.55 58.56
#